data_AF-K2CVA0-F1
#
_entry.id   AF-K2CVA0-F1
#
_cell.length_a   1.000
_cell.length_b   1.000
_cell.length_c   1.000
_cell.angle_alpha   90.00
_cell.angle_beta   90.00
_cell.angle_gamma   90.00
#
_symmetry.space_group_name_H-M   'P 1'
#
loop_
_entity.id
_entity.type
_entity.pdbx_description
1 polymer ?
#
loop_
_entity_poly.entity_id
_entity_poly.type
_entity_poly.pdbx_seq_one_letter_code
_entity_poly.pdbx_strand_id
1 'polypeptide(L)'
;MRVNIFREGGYSGGGFDTSGGNITGPLLLVANPTQPLEAATKQYIDGLVNTHSGLTSLHLSSNDNILLNGINVTSTEINNLANISSNLQTQLNSKLPLSGGTLTGFITLNTNPSNTMHVATKQYVDTIVGGTVGSGLSVGDVVRKTVSTTPLSFLRCNGAQVSKTTYSALYAVIGDTFSYTFTTTPGSGQPWRQQYDINLTQSTDIIGWTTGTSLPGTV
;
A
#
# COMPACT_ATOMS: atom_id res chain seq x y z
N MET A 1 45.93 -19.44 56.81
CA MET A 1 46.87 -20.27 57.59
C MET A 1 47.48 -19.40 58.67
N ARG A 2 47.02 -19.51 59.92
CA ARG A 2 47.72 -18.90 61.05
C ARG A 2 48.93 -19.76 61.36
N VAL A 3 50.08 -19.43 60.78
CA VAL A 3 51.35 -19.99 61.25
C VAL A 3 51.71 -19.16 62.47
N ASN A 4 51.33 -19.63 63.66
CA ASN A 4 51.78 -19.01 64.90
C ASN A 4 53.30 -19.24 65.00
N ILE A 5 54.07 -18.20 64.66
CA ILE A 5 55.52 -18.18 64.91
C ILE A 5 55.69 -17.81 66.38
N PHE A 6 55.70 -18.81 67.25
CA PHE A 6 56.23 -18.60 68.59
C PHE A 6 57.75 -18.46 68.46
N ARG A 7 58.25 -17.22 68.55
CA ARG A 7 59.63 -17.01 68.98
C ARG A 7 59.66 -17.37 70.45
N GLU A 8 60.11 -18.58 70.76
CA GLU A 8 61.01 -18.87 71.88
C GLU A 8 61.32 -20.37 71.96
N GLY A 9 62.59 -20.69 71.67
CA GLY A 9 63.34 -21.85 72.15
C GLY A 9 62.68 -23.23 72.16
N GLY A 10 62.92 -24.02 71.11
CA GLY A 10 62.82 -25.49 71.17
C GLY A 10 61.89 -26.11 70.12
N TYR A 11 62.45 -27.08 69.37
CA TYR A 11 61.87 -27.84 68.24
C TYR A 11 61.82 -27.11 66.88
N SER A 12 63.00 -26.81 66.37
CA SER A 12 63.27 -26.34 65.00
C SER A 12 63.07 -27.46 63.99
N GLY A 13 62.00 -27.42 63.18
CA GLY A 13 61.88 -28.36 62.06
C GLY A 13 60.66 -28.30 61.17
N GLY A 14 59.79 -27.28 61.25
CA GLY A 14 58.60 -27.27 60.37
C GLY A 14 57.94 -25.93 60.08
N GLY A 15 58.49 -24.80 60.54
CA GLY A 15 57.92 -23.47 60.31
C GLY A 15 58.71 -22.67 59.27
N PHE A 16 58.01 -21.91 58.42
CA PHE A 16 58.64 -20.87 57.58
C PHE A 16 59.13 -19.71 58.47
N ASP A 17 60.25 -19.08 58.10
CA ASP A 17 60.69 -17.84 58.73
C ASP A 17 59.94 -16.63 58.12
N THR A 18 60.27 -15.40 58.56
CA THR A 18 59.67 -14.17 58.02
C THR A 18 60.07 -13.87 56.57
N SER A 19 61.09 -14.56 56.05
CA SER A 19 61.51 -14.52 54.65
C SER A 19 60.79 -15.57 53.79
N GLY A 20 60.02 -16.46 54.43
CA GLY A 20 59.30 -17.55 53.77
C GLY A 20 60.16 -18.81 53.58
N GLY A 21 59.85 -19.58 52.54
CA GLY A 21 60.62 -20.77 52.17
C GLY A 21 59.99 -21.51 50.99
N ASN A 22 60.74 -22.43 50.39
CA ASN A 22 60.26 -23.27 49.28
C ASN A 22 59.63 -24.56 49.83
N ILE A 23 58.41 -24.88 49.39
CA ILE A 23 57.75 -26.16 49.70
C ILE A 23 58.02 -27.14 48.55
N THR A 24 58.73 -28.24 48.83
CA THR A 24 59.07 -29.27 47.82
C THR A 24 58.09 -30.46 47.82
N GLY A 25 57.10 -30.46 48.72
CA GLY A 25 56.04 -31.47 48.82
C GLY A 25 54.62 -30.85 48.82
N PRO A 26 53.56 -31.68 48.85
CA PRO A 26 52.19 -31.19 48.82
C PRO A 26 51.84 -30.42 50.10
N LEU A 27 51.18 -29.26 49.94
CA LEU A 27 50.63 -28.47 51.04
C LEU A 27 49.15 -28.83 51.25
N LEU A 28 48.83 -29.46 52.39
CA LEU A 28 47.45 -29.74 52.79
C LEU A 28 46.96 -28.66 53.76
N LEU A 29 45.87 -27.98 53.39
CA LEU A 29 45.22 -26.98 54.22
C LEU A 29 44.06 -27.62 55.01
N VAL A 30 44.06 -27.46 56.33
CA VAL A 30 43.11 -28.15 57.24
C VAL A 30 41.71 -27.52 57.25
N ALA A 31 41.56 -26.29 56.79
CA ALA A 31 40.30 -25.57 56.80
C ALA A 31 40.25 -24.49 55.71
N ASN A 32 39.03 -24.07 55.35
CA ASN A 32 38.79 -22.95 54.44
C ASN A 32 39.22 -21.62 55.08
N PRO A 33 39.61 -20.62 54.27
CA PRO A 33 40.02 -19.32 54.78
C PRO A 33 38.86 -18.59 55.47
N THR A 34 39.15 -17.92 56.58
CA THR A 34 38.22 -17.07 57.35
C THR A 34 38.66 -15.60 57.39
N GLN A 35 39.91 -15.31 57.00
CA GLN A 35 40.45 -13.95 56.89
C GLN A 35 40.98 -13.70 55.47
N PRO A 36 40.94 -12.45 54.96
CA PRO A 36 41.29 -12.13 53.57
C PRO A 36 42.69 -12.56 53.12
N LEU A 37 43.66 -12.61 54.04
CA LEU A 37 45.06 -12.94 53.73
C LEU A 37 45.42 -14.40 54.03
N GLU A 38 44.44 -15.26 54.31
CA GLU A 38 44.68 -16.69 54.48
C GLU A 38 44.76 -17.41 53.13
N ALA A 39 45.69 -18.37 53.01
CA ALA A 39 45.71 -19.29 51.87
C ALA A 39 44.37 -20.03 51.74
N ALA A 40 43.81 -20.06 50.52
CA ALA A 40 42.56 -20.72 50.21
C ALA A 40 42.75 -22.20 49.86
N THR A 41 41.85 -23.06 50.36
CA THR A 41 41.80 -24.47 49.93
C THR A 41 41.24 -24.56 48.51
N LYS A 42 41.60 -25.62 47.76
CA LYS A 42 41.00 -25.89 46.45
C LYS A 42 39.47 -26.03 46.54
N GLN A 43 38.97 -26.77 47.55
CA GLN A 43 37.54 -26.96 47.78
C GLN A 43 36.78 -25.64 48.00
N TYR A 44 37.41 -24.65 48.64
CA TYR A 44 36.80 -23.34 48.85
C TYR A 44 36.64 -22.60 47.53
N ILE A 45 37.69 -22.56 46.71
CA ILE A 45 37.65 -21.90 45.39
C ILE A 45 36.71 -22.62 44.45
N ASP A 46 36.77 -23.95 44.36
CA ASP A 46 35.86 -24.75 43.54
C ASP A 46 34.39 -24.48 43.93
N GLY A 47 34.10 -24.40 45.24
CA GLY A 47 32.76 -24.06 45.74
C GLY A 47 32.31 -22.67 45.30
N LEU A 48 33.16 -21.66 45.44
CA LEU A 48 32.85 -20.29 44.99
C LEU A 48 32.60 -20.22 43.48
N VAL A 49 33.44 -20.89 42.67
CA VAL A 49 33.30 -20.93 41.21
C VAL A 49 32.00 -21.62 40.82
N ASN A 50 31.69 -22.76 41.44
CA ASN A 50 30.47 -23.50 41.17
C ASN A 50 29.21 -22.68 41.55
N THR A 51 29.24 -21.98 42.69
CA THR A 51 28.19 -21.03 43.05
C THR A 51 28.09 -19.91 42.02
N HIS A 52 29.21 -19.30 41.62
CA HIS A 52 29.23 -18.20 40.65
C HIS A 52 28.66 -18.60 39.29
N SER A 53 28.98 -19.80 38.79
CA SER A 53 28.46 -20.30 37.52
C SER A 53 26.95 -20.49 37.49
N GLY A 54 26.30 -20.58 38.66
CA GLY A 54 24.84 -20.65 38.79
C GLY A 54 24.14 -19.31 39.02
N LEU A 55 24.87 -18.19 39.13
CA LEU A 55 24.28 -16.88 39.43
C LEU A 55 23.63 -16.26 38.19
N THR A 56 22.39 -16.65 37.90
CA THR A 56 21.60 -16.11 36.77
C THR A 56 21.18 -14.64 36.94
N SER A 57 21.50 -14.01 38.08
CA SER A 57 21.37 -12.56 38.26
C SER A 57 22.54 -11.78 37.67
N LEU A 58 23.69 -12.44 37.46
CA LEU A 58 24.87 -11.87 36.79
C LEU A 58 25.07 -12.46 35.39
N HIS A 59 24.69 -13.73 35.21
CA HIS A 59 24.84 -14.48 33.97
C HIS A 59 23.49 -14.76 33.32
N LEU A 60 23.50 -14.99 32.02
CA LEU A 60 22.34 -15.53 31.31
C LEU A 60 22.05 -16.96 31.79
N SER A 61 20.77 -17.32 31.88
CA SER A 61 20.41 -18.71 32.17
C SER A 61 20.81 -19.64 31.02
N SER A 62 20.90 -20.94 31.27
CA SER A 62 21.13 -21.93 30.19
C SER A 62 20.06 -21.84 29.10
N ASN A 63 18.83 -21.51 29.46
CA ASN A 63 17.72 -21.34 28.52
C ASN A 63 17.92 -20.09 27.64
N ASP A 64 18.37 -18.98 28.23
CA ASP A 64 18.68 -17.76 27.48
C ASP A 64 19.83 -18.01 26.49
N ASN A 65 20.87 -18.73 26.90
CA ASN A 65 21.99 -19.09 26.03
C ASN A 65 21.58 -20.00 24.86
N ILE A 66 20.66 -20.95 25.09
CA ILE A 66 20.10 -21.80 24.02
C ILE A 66 19.34 -20.95 23.02
N LEU A 67 18.49 -20.04 23.52
CA LEU A 67 17.72 -19.12 22.69
C LEU A 67 18.66 -18.25 21.85
N LEU A 68 19.67 -17.63 22.46
CA LEU A 68 20.65 -16.78 21.77
C LEU A 68 21.49 -17.56 20.75
N ASN A 69 21.86 -18.81 21.03
CA ASN A 69 22.62 -19.64 20.09
C ASN A 69 21.80 -20.03 18.85
N GLY A 70 20.48 -20.05 18.95
CA GLY A 70 19.58 -20.27 17.82
C GLY A 70 19.37 -19.04 16.92
N ILE A 71 19.80 -17.86 17.37
CA ILE A 71 19.63 -16.60 16.63
C ILE A 71 20.76 -16.48 15.59
N ASN A 72 20.45 -16.78 14.33
CA ASN A 72 21.37 -16.59 13.19
C ASN A 72 21.10 -15.28 12.42
N VAL A 73 20.80 -14.20 13.14
CA VAL A 73 20.57 -12.87 12.55
C VAL A 73 21.65 -11.89 12.98
N THR A 74 21.97 -10.95 12.10
CA THR A 74 22.95 -9.88 12.33
C THR A 74 22.47 -8.88 13.38
N SER A 75 23.41 -8.14 13.98
CA SER A 75 23.07 -7.05 14.90
C SER A 75 22.20 -5.96 14.27
N THR A 76 22.33 -5.74 12.96
CA THR A 76 21.46 -4.83 12.19
C THR A 76 20.01 -5.33 12.17
N GLU A 77 19.80 -6.62 11.93
CA GLU A 77 18.45 -7.22 11.93
C GLU A 77 17.82 -7.21 13.32
N ILE A 78 18.61 -7.46 14.37
CA ILE A 78 18.16 -7.36 15.78
C ILE A 78 17.77 -5.91 16.14
N ASN A 79 18.60 -4.94 15.77
CA ASN A 79 18.33 -3.51 16.03
C ASN A 79 17.12 -2.99 15.26
N ASN A 80 16.84 -3.54 14.07
CA ASN A 80 15.63 -3.24 13.32
C ASN A 80 14.38 -3.77 14.05
N LEU A 81 14.46 -4.96 14.66
CA LEU A 81 13.37 -5.54 15.47
C LEU A 81 13.08 -4.75 16.75
N ALA A 82 14.13 -4.20 17.39
CA ALA A 82 14.02 -3.50 18.68
C ALA A 82 13.13 -2.24 18.66
N ASN A 83 12.92 -1.64 17.48
CA ASN A 83 12.11 -0.42 17.31
C ASN A 83 10.67 -0.70 16.86
N ILE A 84 10.27 -1.97 16.78
CA ILE A 84 8.95 -2.40 16.31
C ILE A 84 8.07 -2.65 17.53
N SER A 85 7.39 -1.60 17.98
CA SER A 85 6.70 -1.57 19.28
C SER A 85 5.42 -2.42 19.37
N SER A 86 4.82 -2.83 18.27
CA SER A 86 3.82 -3.91 18.26
C SER A 86 3.61 -4.41 16.84
N ASN A 87 3.85 -5.73 16.69
CA ASN A 87 3.66 -6.58 15.52
C ASN A 87 3.94 -5.94 14.14
N LEU A 88 5.13 -6.24 13.59
CA LEU A 88 5.43 -6.17 12.14
C LEU A 88 4.22 -6.58 11.28
N GLN A 89 3.48 -7.59 11.74
CA GLN A 89 2.26 -8.06 11.09
C GLN A 89 1.19 -6.97 10.92
N THR A 90 0.93 -6.09 11.90
CA THR A 90 -0.10 -5.01 11.75
C THR A 90 0.34 -3.95 10.76
N GLN A 91 1.61 -3.56 10.80
CA GLN A 91 2.17 -2.59 9.85
C GLN A 91 2.18 -3.16 8.42
N LEU A 92 2.50 -4.45 8.27
CA LEU A 92 2.45 -5.17 6.99
C LEU A 92 0.99 -5.36 6.51
N ASN A 93 0.06 -5.70 7.40
CA ASN A 93 -1.36 -5.81 7.09
C ASN A 93 -1.98 -4.49 6.62
N SER A 94 -1.35 -3.36 6.94
CA SER A 94 -1.78 -2.04 6.49
C SER A 94 -1.25 -1.67 5.09
N LYS A 95 -0.39 -2.48 4.47
CA LYS A 95 0.09 -2.29 3.09
C LYS A 95 -0.81 -3.05 2.11
N LEU A 96 -0.90 -2.56 0.88
CA LEU A 96 -1.60 -3.28 -0.19
C LEU A 96 -0.81 -4.53 -0.60
N PRO A 97 -1.42 -5.74 -0.59
CA PRO A 97 -0.73 -6.97 -1.02
C PRO A 97 -0.39 -6.97 -2.51
N LEU A 98 0.68 -7.67 -2.90
CA LEU A 98 1.05 -7.87 -4.31
C LEU A 98 0.03 -8.67 -5.12
N SER A 99 -0.75 -9.53 -4.45
CA SER A 99 -1.90 -10.23 -5.04
C SER A 99 -3.09 -9.31 -5.31
N GLY A 100 -3.01 -8.04 -4.93
CA GLY A 100 -4.12 -7.10 -4.94
C GLY A 100 -4.89 -7.04 -3.62
N GLY A 101 -5.77 -6.04 -3.51
CA GLY A 101 -6.61 -5.79 -2.34
C GLY A 101 -7.54 -4.60 -2.55
N THR A 102 -8.36 -4.30 -1.55
CA THR A 102 -9.29 -3.17 -1.57
C THR A 102 -8.68 -1.96 -0.89
N LEU A 103 -8.64 -0.82 -1.57
CA LEU A 103 -8.28 0.48 -1.01
C LEU A 103 -9.56 1.23 -0.62
N THR A 104 -9.77 1.49 0.66
CA THR A 104 -10.98 2.15 1.19
C THR A 104 -10.88 3.68 1.22
N GLY A 105 -9.67 4.23 1.13
CA GLY A 105 -9.41 5.67 1.04
C GLY A 105 -9.21 6.15 -0.39
N PHE A 106 -9.20 7.47 -0.57
CA PHE A 106 -8.86 8.08 -1.87
C PHE A 106 -7.41 7.81 -2.26
N ILE A 107 -7.18 7.59 -3.55
CA ILE A 107 -5.85 7.39 -4.14
C ILE A 107 -5.51 8.64 -4.97
N THR A 108 -4.41 9.30 -4.62
CA THR A 108 -3.83 10.37 -5.43
C THR A 108 -2.60 9.83 -6.15
N LEU A 109 -2.65 9.77 -7.48
CA LEU A 109 -1.50 9.42 -8.31
C LEU A 109 -0.69 10.69 -8.62
N ASN A 110 0.63 10.63 -8.47
CA ASN A 110 1.49 11.82 -8.58
C ASN A 110 1.76 12.23 -10.04
N THR A 111 1.47 11.37 -11.02
CA THR A 111 1.71 11.64 -12.44
C THR A 111 0.84 10.76 -13.33
N ASN A 112 0.79 11.10 -14.62
CA ASN A 112 0.11 10.32 -15.66
C ASN A 112 0.84 8.99 -15.94
N PRO A 113 0.12 7.95 -16.41
CA PRO A 113 0.74 6.67 -16.73
C PRO A 113 1.76 6.79 -17.87
N SER A 114 2.90 6.10 -17.74
CA SER A 114 3.95 6.01 -18.77
C SER A 114 4.08 4.62 -19.40
N ASN A 115 3.63 3.56 -18.71
CA ASN A 115 3.56 2.20 -19.25
C ASN A 115 2.10 1.76 -19.44
N THR A 116 1.87 0.83 -20.36
CA THR A 116 0.54 0.29 -20.70
C THR A 116 -0.20 -0.33 -19.52
N MET A 117 0.51 -0.88 -18.53
CA MET A 117 -0.08 -1.54 -17.35
C MET A 117 -0.19 -0.65 -16.11
N HIS A 118 0.07 0.67 -16.22
CA HIS A 118 -0.11 1.58 -15.10
C HIS A 118 -1.59 1.92 -14.89
N VAL A 119 -1.96 2.18 -13.64
CA VAL A 119 -3.25 2.81 -13.32
C VAL A 119 -3.24 4.24 -13.89
N ALA A 120 -4.32 4.63 -14.57
CA ALA A 120 -4.45 5.96 -15.16
C ALA A 120 -5.05 6.97 -14.18
N THR A 121 -4.54 8.21 -14.19
CA THR A 121 -5.20 9.35 -13.53
C THR A 121 -6.51 9.68 -14.27
N LYS A 122 -7.50 10.24 -13.56
CA LYS A 122 -8.73 10.73 -14.20
C LYS A 122 -8.41 11.82 -15.24
N GLN A 123 -7.52 12.75 -14.92
CA GLN A 123 -7.10 13.82 -15.85
C GLN A 123 -6.53 13.26 -17.15
N TYR A 124 -5.71 12.20 -17.09
CA TYR A 124 -5.18 11.55 -18.28
C TYR A 124 -6.31 11.01 -19.16
N VAL A 125 -7.25 10.25 -18.58
CA VAL A 125 -8.40 9.71 -19.31
C VAL A 125 -9.27 10.81 -19.89
N ASP A 126 -9.60 11.85 -19.10
CA ASP A 126 -10.43 12.97 -19.53
C ASP A 126 -9.78 13.73 -20.70
N THR A 127 -8.45 13.84 -20.74
CA THR A 127 -7.72 14.48 -21.85
C THR A 127 -7.82 13.66 -23.13
N ILE A 128 -7.62 12.34 -23.04
CA ILE A 128 -7.67 11.45 -24.20
C ILE A 128 -9.11 11.34 -24.73
N VAL A 129 -10.09 11.13 -23.84
CA VAL A 129 -11.50 10.97 -24.21
C VAL A 129 -12.11 12.30 -24.64
N GLY A 130 -11.81 13.40 -23.94
CA GLY A 130 -12.28 14.75 -24.27
C GLY A 130 -11.78 15.25 -25.62
N GLY A 131 -10.60 14.81 -26.07
CA GLY A 131 -10.13 15.06 -27.43
C GLY A 131 -10.89 14.26 -28.50
N THR A 132 -11.45 13.10 -28.15
CA THR A 132 -11.99 12.12 -29.12
C THR A 132 -13.50 12.31 -29.38
N VAL A 133 -14.24 12.97 -28.49
CA VAL A 133 -15.69 13.24 -28.67
C VAL A 133 -16.01 14.26 -29.78
N GLY A 134 -15.00 14.84 -30.45
CA GLY A 134 -15.19 15.75 -31.57
C GLY A 134 -14.38 15.44 -32.83
N SER A 135 -13.56 14.37 -32.86
CA SER A 135 -12.66 14.12 -34.00
C SER A 135 -13.26 13.31 -35.14
N GLY A 136 -14.46 12.75 -34.98
CA GLY A 136 -15.11 11.94 -36.01
C GLY A 136 -16.43 12.48 -36.52
N LEU A 137 -16.97 13.53 -35.89
CA LEU A 137 -18.28 14.09 -36.23
C LEU A 137 -18.18 15.61 -36.27
N SER A 138 -18.33 16.18 -37.45
CA SER A 138 -18.45 17.61 -37.69
C SER A 138 -19.92 18.04 -37.66
N VAL A 139 -20.15 19.34 -37.48
CA VAL A 139 -21.50 19.90 -37.63
C VAL A 139 -22.00 19.59 -39.04
N GLY A 140 -23.22 19.02 -39.15
CA GLY A 140 -23.80 18.59 -40.42
C GLY A 140 -23.70 17.08 -40.67
N ASP A 141 -22.91 16.35 -39.89
CA ASP A 141 -22.82 14.89 -40.04
C ASP A 141 -24.12 14.18 -39.65
N VAL A 142 -24.55 13.26 -40.51
CA VAL A 142 -25.75 12.45 -40.31
C VAL A 142 -25.34 11.07 -39.79
N VAL A 143 -25.76 10.76 -38.57
CA VAL A 143 -25.50 9.46 -37.92
C VAL A 143 -26.76 8.62 -37.87
N ARG A 144 -26.64 7.32 -38.20
CA ARG A 144 -27.71 6.34 -38.02
C ARG A 144 -27.71 5.80 -36.59
N LYS A 145 -28.89 5.67 -35.99
CA LYS A 145 -29.06 5.15 -34.63
C LYS A 145 -30.16 4.09 -34.61
N THR A 146 -30.02 3.10 -33.72
CA THR A 146 -30.98 2.00 -33.52
C THR A 146 -32.00 2.28 -32.42
N VAL A 147 -31.93 3.44 -31.76
CA VAL A 147 -32.83 3.87 -30.68
C VAL A 147 -33.55 5.16 -31.09
N SER A 148 -34.76 5.37 -30.55
CA SER A 148 -35.61 6.53 -30.87
C SER A 148 -35.24 7.82 -30.12
N THR A 149 -34.33 7.74 -29.15
CA THR A 149 -33.85 8.90 -28.37
C THR A 149 -32.73 9.64 -29.12
N THR A 150 -32.96 10.94 -29.37
CA THR A 150 -31.94 11.82 -29.95
C THR A 150 -30.86 12.11 -28.91
N PRO A 151 -29.57 11.83 -29.18
CA PRO A 151 -28.49 12.19 -28.27
C PRO A 151 -28.38 13.71 -28.07
N LEU A 152 -27.80 14.11 -26.93
CA LEU A 152 -27.43 15.50 -26.71
C LEU A 152 -26.50 15.99 -27.85
N SER A 153 -26.71 17.24 -28.29
CA SER A 153 -26.00 17.87 -29.41
C SER A 153 -26.32 17.34 -30.82
N PHE A 154 -27.34 16.50 -30.96
CA PHE A 154 -27.87 16.07 -32.26
C PHE A 154 -29.29 16.57 -32.50
N LEU A 155 -29.61 16.80 -33.78
CA LEU A 155 -30.97 17.04 -34.23
C LEU A 155 -31.51 15.78 -34.89
N ARG A 156 -32.80 15.49 -34.68
CA ARG A 156 -33.45 14.37 -35.37
C ARG A 156 -33.68 14.77 -36.83
N CYS A 157 -33.30 13.91 -37.77
CA CYS A 157 -33.59 14.10 -39.19
C CYS A 157 -35.06 13.71 -39.49
N ASN A 158 -36.01 14.52 -39.02
CA ASN A 158 -37.46 14.30 -39.18
C ASN A 158 -38.14 15.30 -40.15
N GLY A 159 -37.34 16.11 -40.87
CA GLY A 159 -37.85 17.14 -41.78
C GLY A 159 -38.36 18.41 -41.09
N ALA A 160 -38.20 18.56 -39.78
CA ALA A 160 -38.53 19.80 -39.08
C ALA A 160 -37.59 20.95 -39.48
N GLN A 161 -38.13 22.16 -39.59
CA GLN A 161 -37.33 23.37 -39.74
C GLN A 161 -36.68 23.73 -38.39
N VAL A 162 -35.44 24.21 -38.45
CA VAL A 162 -34.69 24.65 -37.27
C VAL A 162 -34.23 26.09 -37.46
N SER A 163 -34.15 26.84 -36.36
CA SER A 163 -33.76 28.26 -36.39
C SER A 163 -32.35 28.45 -36.96
N LYS A 164 -32.24 29.24 -38.04
CA LYS A 164 -30.96 29.59 -38.68
C LYS A 164 -30.04 30.40 -37.76
N THR A 165 -30.59 31.14 -36.81
CA THR A 165 -29.81 31.94 -35.85
C THR A 165 -29.33 31.09 -34.67
N THR A 166 -30.16 30.16 -34.19
CA THR A 166 -29.80 29.23 -33.10
C THR A 166 -28.81 28.16 -33.57
N TYR A 167 -28.93 27.70 -34.81
CA TYR A 167 -28.09 26.66 -35.41
C TYR A 167 -27.27 27.20 -36.58
N SER A 168 -26.63 28.35 -36.40
CA SER A 168 -25.85 29.04 -37.44
C SER A 168 -24.70 28.20 -38.01
N ALA A 169 -24.01 27.42 -37.15
CA ALA A 169 -22.96 26.50 -37.58
C ALA A 169 -23.48 25.39 -38.50
N LEU A 170 -24.71 24.89 -38.25
CA LEU A 170 -25.34 23.91 -39.13
C LEU A 170 -25.71 24.55 -40.46
N TYR A 171 -26.36 25.72 -40.41
CA TYR A 171 -26.73 26.46 -41.62
C TYR A 171 -25.52 26.82 -42.49
N ALA A 172 -24.36 27.13 -41.89
CA ALA A 172 -23.13 27.38 -42.63
C ALA A 172 -22.66 26.14 -43.43
N VAL A 173 -22.97 24.93 -42.96
CA VAL A 173 -22.58 23.66 -43.60
C VAL A 173 -23.61 23.21 -44.63
N ILE A 174 -24.90 23.19 -44.27
CA ILE A 174 -25.96 22.61 -45.13
C ILE A 174 -26.73 23.64 -45.96
N GLY A 175 -26.60 24.94 -45.66
CA GLY A 175 -27.33 26.01 -46.31
C GLY A 175 -28.85 25.74 -46.38
N ASP A 176 -29.42 26.01 -47.57
CA ASP A 176 -30.82 25.72 -47.88
C ASP A 176 -31.02 24.37 -48.58
N THR A 177 -30.00 23.50 -48.63
CA THR A 177 -30.03 22.21 -49.36
C THR A 177 -31.21 21.31 -48.98
N PHE A 178 -31.66 21.38 -47.72
CA PHE A 178 -32.80 20.62 -47.19
C PHE A 178 -34.02 21.50 -46.89
N SER A 179 -34.00 22.77 -47.32
CA SER A 179 -35.12 23.68 -47.14
C SER A 179 -36.28 23.27 -48.06
N TYR A 180 -37.46 23.09 -47.48
CA TYR A 180 -38.68 22.81 -48.23
C TYR A 180 -39.64 23.99 -48.12
N THR A 181 -39.85 24.71 -49.23
CA THR A 181 -40.93 25.68 -49.41
C THR A 181 -42.04 25.01 -50.21
N PHE A 182 -43.08 24.51 -49.54
CA PHE A 182 -44.15 23.83 -50.27
C PHE A 182 -45.10 24.81 -50.96
N THR A 183 -45.05 24.90 -52.28
CA THR A 183 -46.25 24.96 -53.11
C THR A 183 -46.01 24.15 -54.38
N THR A 184 -46.78 23.08 -54.57
CA THR A 184 -46.77 22.13 -55.71
C THR A 184 -45.66 21.08 -55.69
N THR A 185 -46.07 19.82 -55.66
CA THR A 185 -45.25 18.62 -55.83
C THR A 185 -44.99 18.34 -57.31
N PRO A 186 -43.72 18.19 -57.73
CA PRO A 186 -43.38 17.27 -58.81
C PRO A 186 -42.70 16.02 -58.27
N GLY A 187 -43.12 14.85 -58.75
CA GLY A 187 -42.45 13.58 -58.47
C GLY A 187 -41.17 13.44 -59.29
N SER A 188 -40.06 13.10 -58.63
CA SER A 188 -38.87 12.45 -59.18
C SER A 188 -37.84 12.20 -58.05
N GLY A 189 -37.75 10.97 -57.53
CA GLY A 189 -36.54 10.42 -56.88
C GLY A 189 -36.12 10.93 -55.48
N GLN A 190 -37.00 10.87 -54.46
CA GLN A 190 -36.69 11.43 -53.13
C GLN A 190 -37.16 10.54 -51.95
N PRO A 191 -36.24 9.86 -51.20
CA PRO A 191 -36.50 8.69 -50.35
C PRO A 191 -37.31 8.90 -49.06
N TRP A 192 -37.80 10.12 -48.79
CA TRP A 192 -38.59 10.46 -47.60
C TRP A 192 -40.11 10.35 -47.78
N ARG A 193 -40.62 10.13 -49.01
CA ARG A 193 -42.07 10.01 -49.27
C ARG A 193 -42.69 8.65 -48.87
N GLN A 194 -41.92 7.74 -48.28
CA GLN A 194 -42.43 6.50 -47.66
C GLN A 194 -42.18 6.47 -46.14
N GLN A 195 -41.98 7.62 -45.50
CA GLN A 195 -41.95 7.72 -44.04
C GLN A 195 -43.36 7.92 -43.46
N TYR A 196 -44.35 7.18 -43.96
CA TYR A 196 -45.71 7.26 -43.43
C TYR A 196 -45.87 6.63 -42.04
N ASP A 197 -44.84 5.97 -41.49
CA ASP A 197 -44.89 5.39 -40.14
C ASP A 197 -43.75 5.82 -39.20
N ILE A 198 -43.34 7.10 -39.18
CA ILE A 198 -43.08 7.78 -37.88
C ILE A 198 -43.40 9.28 -38.02
N ASN A 199 -44.67 9.63 -37.86
CA ASN A 199 -45.13 10.93 -37.39
C ASN A 199 -45.46 10.78 -35.91
N LEU A 200 -45.02 11.69 -35.03
CA LEU A 200 -45.73 11.91 -33.76
C LEU A 200 -45.74 13.41 -33.38
N THR A 201 -45.98 14.29 -34.35
CA THR A 201 -46.28 15.74 -34.26
C THR A 201 -45.47 16.61 -33.29
N GLN A 202 -44.82 17.65 -33.83
CA GLN A 202 -44.65 18.90 -33.09
C GLN A 202 -44.97 20.08 -34.01
N SER A 203 -46.05 20.81 -33.70
CA SER A 203 -46.64 21.82 -34.59
C SER A 203 -46.26 23.27 -34.25
N THR A 204 -45.32 23.49 -33.32
CA THR A 204 -44.85 24.83 -32.91
C THR A 204 -43.39 24.80 -32.45
N ASP A 205 -42.75 25.96 -32.39
CA ASP A 205 -41.39 26.14 -31.87
C ASP A 205 -41.21 25.47 -30.48
N ILE A 206 -40.05 24.80 -30.27
CA ILE A 206 -39.65 24.29 -28.96
C ILE A 206 -39.24 25.48 -28.08
N ILE A 207 -40.22 26.04 -27.36
CA ILE A 207 -39.99 26.96 -26.24
C ILE A 207 -39.92 26.15 -24.94
N GLY A 208 -38.78 25.46 -24.76
CA GLY A 208 -38.42 24.78 -23.51
C GLY A 208 -38.73 23.28 -23.45
N TRP A 209 -37.87 22.55 -22.74
CA TRP A 209 -38.06 21.13 -22.43
C TRP A 209 -38.87 20.98 -21.13
N THR A 210 -39.96 20.23 -21.17
CA THR A 210 -40.52 19.60 -19.97
C THR A 210 -40.41 18.08 -20.11
N THR A 211 -39.73 17.46 -19.16
CA THR A 211 -39.56 16.01 -19.09
C THR A 211 -40.87 15.38 -18.60
N GLY A 212 -41.68 14.87 -19.52
CA GLY A 212 -42.85 14.05 -19.19
C GLY A 212 -42.47 12.58 -19.12
N THR A 213 -42.54 11.99 -17.92
CA THR A 213 -42.41 10.55 -17.69
C THR A 213 -43.69 9.84 -18.10
N SER A 214 -43.73 9.24 -19.29
CA SER A 214 -44.64 8.12 -19.57
C SER A 214 -44.07 7.20 -20.64
N LEU A 215 -43.61 6.04 -20.21
CA LEU A 215 -43.28 4.89 -21.05
C LEU A 215 -44.57 4.34 -21.68
N PRO A 216 -44.63 4.02 -22.98
CA PRO A 216 -45.69 3.19 -23.52
C PRO A 216 -45.48 1.75 -23.04
N GLY A 217 -46.50 1.19 -22.41
CA GLY A 217 -46.57 -0.22 -22.07
C GLY A 217 -46.53 -1.11 -23.31
N THR A 218 -46.11 -2.34 -23.09
CA THR A 218 -46.00 -3.42 -24.07
C THR A 218 -47.35 -3.73 -24.74
N VAL A 219 -47.34 -3.77 -26.08
CA VAL A 219 -48.14 -4.69 -26.88
C VAL A 219 -47.21 -5.53 -27.74
#